data_AF-A0A428NC55-F1
#
_entry.id   AF-A0A428NC55-F1
#
_cell.length_a   1.000
_cell.length_b   1.000
_cell.length_c   1.000
_cell.angle_alpha   90.00
_cell.angle_beta   90.00
_cell.angle_gamma   90.00
#
_symmetry.space_group_name_H-M   'P 1'
#
loop_
_entity.id
_entity.type
_entity.pdbx_description
1 polymer ?
#
loop_
_entity_poly.entity_id
_entity_poly.type
_entity_poly.pdbx_seq_one_letter_code
_entity_poly.pdbx_strand_id
1 'polypeptide(L)'
;MTLLYSMHSGIVILSLLLGIVFAIIVVVVTGQAGINPISLVTGSSQLVVGGALKNSGAALDANLMSNLVAGATSRSIAQQACELTTDFKIGFFLGTLPRSQWFGQLLGVLPAMFLGPGLFLIFAEAYP
;
A
#
# COMPACT_ATOMS: atom_id res chain seq x y z
N MET A 1 13.00 -6.15 -18.58
CA MET A 1 11.54 -6.45 -18.59
C MET A 1 10.84 -5.36 -17.82
N THR A 2 10.13 -4.48 -18.52
CA THR A 2 9.39 -3.34 -17.96
C THR A 2 7.96 -3.77 -17.64
N LEU A 3 7.49 -3.47 -16.43
CA LEU A 3 6.10 -3.67 -16.00
C LEU A 3 5.28 -2.38 -16.26
N LEU A 4 4.05 -2.34 -15.74
CA LEU A 4 3.15 -1.17 -15.77
C LEU A 4 3.93 0.15 -15.56
N TYR A 5 3.67 1.15 -16.42
CA TYR A 5 4.35 2.46 -16.46
C TYR A 5 5.86 2.45 -16.79
N SER A 6 6.35 1.41 -17.48
CA SER A 6 7.78 1.28 -17.83
C SER A 6 8.72 1.20 -16.61
N MET A 7 8.18 0.83 -15.44
CA MET A 7 8.96 0.68 -14.21
C MET A 7 9.91 -0.52 -14.28
N HIS A 8 11.12 -0.32 -13.75
CA HIS A 8 12.09 -1.40 -13.56
C HIS A 8 11.60 -2.37 -12.49
N SER A 9 11.64 -3.68 -12.76
CA SER A 9 11.14 -4.72 -11.85
C SER A 9 11.80 -4.69 -10.47
N GLY A 10 13.09 -4.33 -10.40
CA GLY A 10 13.81 -4.16 -9.13
C GLY A 10 13.19 -3.10 -8.21
N ILE A 11 12.64 -2.01 -8.76
CA ILE A 11 11.99 -0.96 -7.97
C ILE A 11 10.64 -1.43 -7.43
N VAL A 12 9.91 -2.23 -8.22
CA VAL A 12 8.65 -2.85 -7.78
C VAL A 12 8.89 -3.78 -6.60
N ILE A 13 9.90 -4.66 -6.70
CA ILE A 13 10.28 -5.58 -5.62
C ILE A 13 10.73 -4.79 -4.38
N LEU A 14 11.55 -3.75 -4.56
CA LEU A 14 11.97 -2.87 -3.48
C LEU A 14 10.77 -2.23 -2.77
N SER A 15 9.81 -1.71 -3.52
CA SER A 15 8.59 -1.11 -2.96
C SER A 15 7.74 -2.12 -2.16
N LEU A 16 7.58 -3.34 -2.67
CA LEU A 16 6.89 -4.42 -1.96
C LEU A 16 7.55 -4.72 -0.60
N LEU A 17 8.88 -4.89 -0.58
CA LEU A 17 9.63 -5.15 0.65
C LEU A 17 9.53 -3.98 1.63
N LEU A 18 9.64 -2.76 1.11
CA LEU A 18 9.55 -1.55 1.92
C LEU A 18 8.15 -1.38 2.54
N GLY A 19 7.10 -1.72 1.77
CA GLY A 19 5.72 -1.79 2.27
C GLY A 19 5.55 -2.75 3.44
N ILE A 20 6.17 -3.94 3.39
CA ILE A 20 6.14 -4.91 4.50
C ILE A 20 6.84 -4.36 5.74
N VAL A 21 8.02 -3.75 5.58
CA VAL A 21 8.75 -3.14 6.71
C VAL A 21 7.94 -2.01 7.34
N PHE A 22 7.35 -1.13 6.52
CA PHE A 22 6.52 -0.05 7.01
C PHE A 22 5.21 -0.53 7.63
N ALA A 23 4.63 -1.65 7.15
CA ALA A 23 3.44 -2.23 7.76
C ALA A 23 3.67 -2.59 9.23
N ILE A 24 4.86 -3.10 9.60
CA ILE A 24 5.20 -3.39 11.00
C ILE A 24 5.16 -2.11 11.84
N ILE A 25 5.76 -1.02 11.34
CA ILE A 25 5.78 0.27 12.03
C ILE A 25 4.37 0.82 12.17
N VAL A 26 3.56 0.76 11.11
CA VAL A 26 2.16 1.20 11.11
C VAL A 26 1.34 0.43 12.14
N VAL A 27 1.45 -0.90 12.21
CA VAL A 27 0.74 -1.73 13.19
C VAL A 27 1.04 -1.26 14.62
N VAL A 28 2.31 -0.96 14.94
CA VAL A 28 2.69 -0.48 16.27
C VAL A 28 2.13 0.91 16.55
N VAL A 29 2.28 1.85 15.61
CA VAL A 29 1.82 3.24 15.78
C VAL A 29 0.29 3.30 15.89
N THR A 30 -0.43 2.61 15.01
CA THR A 30 -1.90 2.52 15.05
C THR A 30 -2.38 1.74 16.26
N GLY A 31 -1.66 0.69 16.66
CA GLY A 31 -1.96 -0.10 17.85
C GLY A 31 -1.90 0.73 19.13
N GLN A 32 -0.78 1.43 19.34
CA GLN A 32 -0.48 2.16 20.57
C GLN A 32 -1.04 3.59 20.58
N ALA A 33 -0.81 4.36 19.52
CA ALA A 33 -1.19 5.78 19.47
C ALA A 33 -2.56 6.02 18.83
N GLY A 34 -3.14 5.04 18.13
CA GLY A 34 -4.42 5.20 17.43
C GLY A 34 -4.36 6.15 16.22
N ILE A 35 -3.15 6.54 15.80
CA ILE A 35 -2.91 7.41 14.66
C ILE A 35 -2.51 6.55 13.45
N ASN A 36 -2.90 6.99 12.26
CA ASN A 36 -2.56 6.32 11.01
C ASN A 36 -1.44 7.07 10.23
N PRO A 37 -0.16 6.66 10.31
CA PRO A 37 0.97 7.42 9.79
C PRO A 37 1.25 7.19 8.29
N ILE A 38 0.22 7.00 7.46
CA ILE A 38 0.41 6.59 6.05
C ILE A 38 1.13 7.65 5.20
N SER A 39 0.94 8.93 5.50
CA SER A 39 1.66 10.00 4.80
C SER A 39 3.17 9.93 5.04
N LEU A 40 3.58 9.54 6.26
CA LEU A 40 4.99 9.30 6.58
C LEU A 40 5.52 8.08 5.82
N VAL A 41 4.76 6.98 5.76
CA VAL A 41 5.13 5.80 4.96
C VAL A 41 5.35 6.15 3.48
N THR A 42 4.45 6.95 2.91
CA THR A 42 4.53 7.36 1.49
C THR A 42 5.79 8.19 1.25
N GLY A 43 6.02 9.21 2.09
CA GLY A 43 7.21 10.07 1.98
C GLY A 43 8.51 9.32 2.20
N SER A 44 8.58 8.46 3.23
CA SER A 44 9.75 7.62 3.50
C SER A 44 10.03 6.65 2.35
N SER A 45 8.99 6.05 1.76
CA SER A 45 9.16 5.21 0.58
C SER A 45 9.72 5.99 -0.61
N GLN A 46 9.23 7.20 -0.83
CA GLN A 46 9.69 8.06 -1.92
C GLN A 46 11.13 8.54 -1.76
N LEU A 47 11.60 8.71 -0.51
CA LEU A 47 13.00 9.03 -0.23
C LEU A 47 13.92 7.85 -0.56
N VAL A 48 13.56 6.63 -0.14
CA VAL A 48 14.35 5.43 -0.41
C VAL A 48 14.39 5.12 -1.90
N VAL A 49 13.23 5.11 -2.56
CA VAL A 49 13.12 4.78 -3.99
C VAL A 49 13.68 5.92 -4.86
N GLY A 50 13.43 7.18 -4.51
CA GLY A 50 14.04 8.33 -5.17
C GLY A 50 15.57 8.31 -5.09
N GLY A 51 16.12 7.90 -3.95
CA GLY A 51 17.56 7.66 -3.79
C GLY A 51 18.09 6.56 -4.73
N ALA A 52 17.36 5.44 -4.84
CA ALA A 52 17.71 4.34 -5.76
C ALA A 52 17.63 4.73 -7.24
N LEU A 53 16.69 5.61 -7.61
CA LEU A 53 16.45 6.05 -8.99
C LEU A 53 17.44 7.13 -9.47
N LYS A 54 18.11 7.85 -8.56
CA LYS A 54 19.00 9.00 -8.87
C LYS A 54 20.07 8.70 -9.94
N ASN A 55 20.56 7.46 -10.02
CA ASN A 55 21.61 7.05 -10.98
C ASN A 55 21.09 6.13 -12.10
N SER A 56 19.78 6.04 -12.32
CA SER A 56 19.20 5.10 -13.31
C SER A 56 19.38 5.52 -14.77
N GLY A 57 19.85 6.75 -15.06
CA GLY A 57 20.06 7.25 -16.43
C GLY A 57 18.78 7.45 -17.26
N ALA A 58 17.61 7.16 -16.71
CA ALA A 58 16.31 7.36 -17.35
C ALA A 58 15.86 8.84 -17.29
N ALA A 59 14.91 9.19 -18.16
CA ALA A 59 14.28 10.51 -18.17
C ALA A 59 13.69 10.87 -16.80
N LEU A 60 13.80 12.14 -16.42
CA LEU A 60 13.36 12.64 -15.12
C LEU A 60 11.89 12.31 -14.83
N ASP A 61 11.01 12.51 -15.81
CA ASP A 61 9.57 12.25 -15.67
C ASP A 61 9.26 10.78 -15.42
N ALA A 62 9.99 9.87 -16.09
CA ALA A 62 9.84 8.43 -15.88
C ALA A 62 10.29 8.01 -14.47
N ASN A 63 11.36 8.62 -13.96
CA ASN A 63 11.83 8.39 -12.59
C ASN A 63 10.87 8.95 -11.54
N LEU A 64 10.30 10.14 -11.79
CA LEU A 64 9.29 10.72 -10.90
C LEU A 64 8.03 9.86 -10.84
N MET A 65 7.50 9.43 -11.98
CA MET A 65 6.36 8.52 -12.03
C MET A 65 6.65 7.19 -11.33
N SER A 66 7.81 6.60 -11.56
CA SER A 66 8.24 5.37 -10.88
C SER A 66 8.29 5.54 -9.36
N ASN A 67 8.80 6.68 -8.88
CA ASN A 67 8.87 6.99 -7.46
C ASN A 67 7.49 7.17 -6.83
N LEU A 68 6.58 7.86 -7.52
CA LEU A 68 5.20 8.06 -7.08
C LEU A 68 4.45 6.71 -6.97
N VAL A 69 4.54 5.87 -8.01
CA VAL A 69 3.88 4.55 -8.04
C VAL A 69 4.47 3.62 -6.97
N ALA A 70 5.78 3.62 -6.77
CA ALA A 70 6.41 2.87 -5.69
C ALA A 70 5.95 3.35 -4.31
N GLY A 71 5.89 4.67 -4.10
CA GLY A 71 5.34 5.26 -2.88
C GLY A 71 3.91 4.82 -2.62
N ALA A 72 3.04 4.91 -3.63
CA ALA A 72 1.64 4.48 -3.54
C ALA A 72 1.49 2.97 -3.28
N THR A 73 2.36 2.14 -3.86
CA THR A 73 2.33 0.69 -3.64
C THR A 73 2.70 0.33 -2.20
N SER A 74 3.83 0.87 -1.69
CA SER A 74 4.24 0.68 -0.29
C SER A 74 3.18 1.20 0.68
N ARG A 75 2.56 2.34 0.35
CA ARG A 75 1.47 2.96 1.10
C ARG A 75 0.27 2.01 1.25
N SER A 76 -0.21 1.44 0.16
CA SER A 76 -1.39 0.56 0.17
C SER A 76 -1.18 -0.69 1.02
N ILE A 77 0.02 -1.29 0.98
CA ILE A 77 0.37 -2.45 1.80
C ILE A 77 0.29 -2.09 3.30
N ALA A 78 0.92 -0.98 3.69
CA ALA A 78 0.94 -0.56 5.08
C ALA A 78 -0.46 -0.13 5.57
N GLN A 79 -1.26 0.51 4.70
CA GLN A 79 -2.64 0.87 4.98
C GLN A 79 -3.52 -0.36 5.26
N GLN A 80 -3.36 -1.44 4.48
CA GLN A 80 -4.10 -2.68 4.73
C GLN A 80 -3.81 -3.26 6.12
N ALA A 81 -2.56 -3.17 6.58
CA ALA A 81 -2.17 -3.61 7.93
C ALA A 81 -2.74 -2.70 9.03
N CYS A 82 -2.83 -1.39 8.78
CA CYS A 82 -3.50 -0.43 9.66
C CYS A 82 -4.98 -0.80 9.88
N GLU A 83 -5.70 -1.03 8.79
CA GLU A 83 -7.13 -1.37 8.80
C GLU A 83 -7.34 -2.68 9.57
N LEU A 84 -6.56 -3.73 9.26
CA LEU A 84 -6.65 -5.00 9.96
C LEU A 84 -6.37 -4.88 11.48
N THR A 85 -5.41 -4.03 11.86
CA THR A 85 -5.11 -3.76 13.28
C THR A 85 -6.29 -3.09 13.98
N THR A 86 -6.97 -2.18 13.28
CA THR A 86 -8.15 -1.48 13.80
C THR A 86 -9.32 -2.45 13.94
N ASP A 87 -9.54 -3.31 12.94
CA ASP A 87 -10.59 -4.34 12.96
C ASP A 87 -10.39 -5.34 14.09
N PHE A 88 -9.16 -5.79 14.34
CA PHE A 88 -8.85 -6.69 15.46
C PHE A 88 -9.01 -6.01 16.82
N LYS A 89 -8.70 -4.71 16.95
CA LYS A 89 -8.93 -3.97 18.19
C LYS A 89 -10.42 -3.84 18.51
N ILE A 90 -11.23 -3.44 17.52
CA ILE A 90 -12.68 -3.33 17.69
C ILE A 90 -13.28 -4.72 17.95
N GLY A 91 -12.82 -5.73 17.21
CA GLY A 91 -13.22 -7.12 17.38
C GLY A 91 -12.95 -7.67 18.76
N PHE A 92 -11.77 -7.36 19.32
CA PHE A 92 -11.41 -7.72 20.69
C PHE A 92 -12.36 -7.09 21.71
N PHE A 93 -12.71 -5.80 21.55
CA PHE A 93 -13.67 -5.14 22.45
C PHE A 93 -15.09 -5.73 22.34
N LEU A 94 -15.48 -6.22 21.17
CA LEU A 94 -16.76 -6.90 20.95
C LEU A 94 -16.74 -8.39 21.34
N GLY A 95 -15.61 -8.93 21.80
CA GLY A 95 -15.46 -10.34 22.16
C GLY A 95 -15.46 -11.30 20.96
N THR A 96 -15.21 -10.80 19.75
CA THR A 96 -15.13 -11.63 18.54
C THR A 96 -13.78 -12.35 18.44
N LEU A 97 -13.79 -13.57 17.90
CA LEU A 97 -12.60 -14.39 17.73
C LEU A 97 -11.72 -13.82 16.58
N PRO A 98 -10.41 -13.56 16.82
CA PRO A 98 -9.52 -12.98 15.80
C PRO A 98 -9.41 -13.81 14.51
N ARG A 99 -9.53 -15.14 14.63
CA ARG A 99 -9.50 -16.04 13.48
C ARG A 99 -10.67 -15.80 12.53
N SER A 100 -11.86 -15.57 13.07
CA SER A 100 -13.06 -15.32 12.26
C SER A 100 -12.92 -14.02 11.47
N GLN A 101 -12.40 -12.97 12.11
CA GLN A 101 -12.16 -11.69 11.47
C GLN A 101 -11.12 -11.79 10.34
N TRP A 102 -10.05 -12.56 10.54
CA TRP A 102 -9.04 -12.78 9.50
C TRP A 102 -9.62 -13.47 8.25
N PHE A 103 -10.44 -14.51 8.44
CA PHE A 103 -11.12 -15.16 7.31
C PHE A 103 -12.14 -14.23 6.64
N GLY A 104 -12.86 -13.42 7.42
CA GLY A 104 -13.76 -12.38 6.89
C GLY A 104 -13.02 -11.39 5.98
N GLN A 105 -11.85 -10.91 6.41
CA GLN A 105 -11.03 -10.00 5.62
C GLN A 105 -10.53 -10.63 4.33
N LEU A 106 -10.07 -11.89 4.38
CA LEU A 106 -9.64 -12.61 3.19
C LEU A 106 -10.78 -12.80 2.19
N LEU A 107 -11.96 -13.19 2.67
CA LEU A 107 -13.14 -13.35 1.82
C LEU A 107 -13.60 -12.03 1.21
N GLY A 108 -13.43 -10.91 1.91
CA GLY A 108 -13.74 -9.57 1.40
C GLY A 108 -12.72 -9.05 0.38
N VAL A 109 -11.43 -9.26 0.61
CA VAL A 109 -10.34 -8.77 -0.25
C VAL A 109 -10.33 -9.43 -1.62
N LEU A 110 -10.60 -10.75 -1.70
CA LEU A 110 -10.54 -11.49 -2.96
C LEU A 110 -11.43 -10.91 -4.08
N PRO A 111 -12.74 -10.71 -3.87
CA PRO A 111 -13.59 -10.06 -4.88
C PRO A 111 -13.29 -8.56 -5.01
N ALA A 112 -12.95 -7.86 -3.92
CA ALA A 112 -12.65 -6.43 -3.94
C ALA A 112 -11.43 -6.09 -4.81
N MET A 113 -10.44 -6.98 -4.89
CA MET A 113 -9.26 -6.83 -5.74
C MET A 113 -9.62 -6.67 -7.22
N PHE A 114 -10.68 -7.33 -7.69
CA PHE A 114 -11.14 -7.22 -9.08
C PHE A 114 -12.19 -6.12 -9.26
N LEU A 115 -13.12 -6.00 -8.31
CA LEU A 115 -14.21 -5.02 -8.38
C LEU A 115 -13.70 -3.58 -8.24
N GLY A 116 -12.69 -3.33 -7.41
CA GLY A 116 -12.16 -1.99 -7.17
C GLY A 116 -11.69 -1.29 -8.46
N PRO A 117 -10.73 -1.88 -9.21
CA PRO A 117 -10.32 -1.33 -10.51
C PRO A 117 -11.45 -1.27 -11.53
N GLY A 118 -12.35 -2.27 -11.55
CA GLY A 118 -13.49 -2.29 -12.46
C GLY A 118 -14.46 -1.12 -12.22
N LEU A 119 -14.81 -0.86 -10.96
CA LEU A 119 -15.63 0.29 -10.58
C LEU A 119 -14.93 1.62 -10.89
N PHE A 120 -13.62 1.71 -10.65
CA PHE A 120 -12.86 2.91 -11.00
C PHE A 120 -12.96 3.25 -12.49
N LEU A 121 -12.86 2.26 -13.37
CA LEU A 121 -13.01 2.47 -14.82
C LEU A 121 -14.41 2.98 -15.19
N ILE A 122 -15.47 2.39 -14.62
CA ILE A 122 -16.85 2.83 -14.85
C ILE A 122 -17.05 4.28 -14.39
N PHE A 123 -16.52 4.63 -13.22
CA PHE A 123 -16.59 5.99 -12.70
C PHE A 123 -15.81 6.99 -13.56
N ALA A 124 -14.61 6.63 -14.01
CA ALA A 124 -13.79 7.46 -14.88
C ALA A 124 -14.42 7.69 -16.25
N GLU A 125 -15.17 6.72 -16.78
CA GLU A 125 -15.92 6.88 -18.03
C GLU A 125 -17.18 7.73 -17.88
N ALA A 126 -17.87 7.61 -16.73
CA ALA A 126 -19.06 8.40 -16.43
C ALA A 126 -18.76 9.89 -16.17
N TYR A 127 -17.56 10.21 -15.67
CA TYR A 127 -17.11 11.57 -15.35
C TYR A 127 -15.73 11.83 -15.97
N PRO A 128 -15.68 12.20 -17.27
CA PRO A 128 -14.42 12.50 -17.98
C PRO A 128 -13.72 13.76 -17.48
#